data_AF-A0A383C925-F1
#
_entry.id   AF-A0A383C925-F1
#
_cell.length_a   1.000
_cell.length_b   1.000
_cell.length_c   1.000
_cell.angle_alpha   90.00
_cell.angle_beta   90.00
_cell.angle_gamma   90.00
#
_symmetry.space_group_name_H-M   'P 1'
#
loop_
_entity.id
_entity.type
_entity.pdbx_description
1 polymer ?
#
loop_
_entity_poly.entity_id
_entity_poly.type
_entity_poly.pdbx_seq_one_letter_code
_entity_poly.pdbx_strand_id
1 'polypeptide(L)'
;MHRSCYSEEERVVTTRLPPPKRKDPVKRTRMPTYPPGNRSREAQGLAAMAASGRFALQTCQDCSNVQYPPRQICKKCLSGELEWQDVSNGGKLLAETTLQHSNDLFFRDRLPWRLGVVGADIGLSIVAHLSEDCVQGERIRLSLNLDRAGNAVVTARPENPTSNEEDDLQLREMAFDPKNRRVLIVDGKTVLGLGLAKAFANAGARDIFVGHAQPWKGSP
;
A
#
# COMPACT_ATOMS: atom_id res chain seq x y z
N MET A 1 42.85 17.09 -9.08
CA MET A 1 41.74 17.94 -8.62
C MET A 1 40.51 17.68 -9.50
N HIS A 2 39.78 16.60 -9.23
CA HIS A 2 38.46 16.38 -9.85
C HIS A 2 37.43 17.11 -9.00
N ARG A 3 36.85 18.18 -9.54
CA ARG A 3 35.76 18.89 -8.90
C ARG A 3 34.54 17.97 -8.86
N SER A 4 34.06 17.76 -7.64
CA SER A 4 32.77 17.16 -7.33
C SER A 4 31.66 17.93 -8.07
N CYS A 5 31.08 17.30 -9.10
CA CYS A 5 29.83 17.71 -9.72
C CYS A 5 28.68 16.95 -9.05
N TYR A 6 28.50 17.13 -7.75
CA TYR A 6 27.20 16.88 -7.13
C TYR A 6 26.54 18.24 -6.98
N SER A 7 25.83 18.66 -8.03
CA SER A 7 24.76 19.63 -7.85
C SER A 7 23.81 19.08 -6.80
N GLU A 8 23.41 19.91 -5.84
CA GLU A 8 22.31 19.61 -4.91
C GLU A 8 21.07 19.28 -5.74
N GLU A 9 20.85 18.00 -6.05
CA GLU A 9 19.65 17.52 -6.71
C GLU A 9 18.48 17.80 -5.77
N GLU A 10 17.57 18.64 -6.24
CA GLU A 10 16.32 18.98 -5.57
C GLU A 10 15.62 17.66 -5.19
N ARG A 11 15.62 17.36 -3.88
CA ARG A 11 15.11 16.09 -3.37
C ARG A 11 13.66 15.94 -3.84
N VAL A 12 13.36 14.86 -4.56
CA VAL A 12 11.99 14.61 -5.03
C VAL A 12 11.09 14.43 -3.81
N VAL A 13 10.10 15.32 -3.69
CA VAL A 13 9.10 15.30 -2.61
C VAL A 13 7.77 14.88 -3.20
N THR A 14 7.02 14.02 -2.49
CA THR A 14 5.68 13.62 -2.91
C THR A 14 4.81 14.84 -3.17
N THR A 15 4.23 14.90 -4.36
CA THR A 15 3.37 16.01 -4.76
C THR A 15 2.11 16.05 -3.90
N ARG A 16 1.80 17.21 -3.31
CA ARG A 16 0.56 17.40 -2.53
C ARG A 16 -0.67 17.10 -3.37
N LEU A 17 -1.59 16.30 -2.83
CA LEU A 17 -2.83 15.90 -3.51
C LEU A 17 -3.83 17.06 -3.57
N PRO A 18 -4.19 17.57 -4.77
CA PRO A 18 -5.22 18.59 -4.89
C PRO A 18 -6.62 18.02 -4.60
N PRO A 19 -7.57 18.85 -4.16
CA PRO A 19 -8.96 18.43 -4.00
C PRO A 19 -9.56 17.94 -5.33
N PRO A 20 -10.34 16.85 -5.32
CA PRO A 20 -10.94 16.31 -6.54
C PRO A 20 -11.97 17.28 -7.13
N LYS A 21 -11.86 17.53 -8.43
CA LYS A 21 -12.80 18.36 -9.19
C LYS A 21 -14.17 17.67 -9.31
N ARG A 22 -15.25 18.45 -9.38
CA ARG A 22 -16.60 17.92 -9.66
C ARG A 22 -16.60 17.26 -11.03
N LYS A 23 -17.13 16.03 -11.10
CA LYS A 23 -17.22 15.28 -12.35
C LYS A 23 -18.21 15.97 -13.29
N ASP A 24 -17.82 16.15 -14.55
CA ASP A 24 -18.71 16.51 -15.64
C ASP A 24 -19.74 15.37 -15.86
N PRO A 25 -21.05 15.61 -15.71
CA PRO A 25 -22.08 14.58 -15.83
C PRO A 25 -22.18 14.01 -17.24
N VAL A 26 -21.77 14.76 -18.28
CA VAL A 26 -21.80 14.31 -19.68
C VAL A 26 -20.69 13.31 -19.96
N LYS A 27 -19.55 13.40 -19.25
CA LYS A 27 -18.45 12.45 -19.43
C LYS A 27 -18.80 11.09 -18.83
N ARG A 28 -18.56 10.02 -19.61
CA ARG A 28 -18.74 8.63 -19.18
C ARG A 28 -18.05 8.37 -17.84
N THR A 29 -18.75 7.74 -16.90
CA THR A 29 -18.12 7.22 -15.68
C THR A 29 -17.19 6.08 -16.05
N ARG A 30 -15.89 6.23 -15.75
CA ARG A 30 -14.93 5.13 -15.91
C ARG A 30 -15.30 4.02 -14.94
N MET A 31 -15.42 2.80 -15.44
CA MET A 31 -15.59 1.63 -14.58
C MET A 31 -14.30 1.39 -13.81
N PRO A 32 -14.37 0.95 -12.54
CA PRO A 32 -13.19 0.54 -11.80
C PRO A 32 -12.50 -0.61 -12.54
N THR A 33 -11.22 -0.44 -12.83
CA THR A 33 -10.30 -1.51 -13.22
C THR A 33 -9.58 -2.03 -11.98
N TYR A 34 -9.19 -3.31 -11.99
CA TYR A 34 -8.53 -3.98 -10.87
C TYR A 34 -7.21 -4.61 -11.34
N PRO A 35 -6.19 -4.66 -10.48
CA PRO A 35 -4.95 -5.37 -10.80
C PRO A 35 -5.21 -6.88 -10.95
N PRO A 36 -4.25 -7.63 -11.53
CA PRO A 36 -4.35 -9.08 -11.66
C PRO A 36 -4.67 -9.80 -10.34
N GLY A 37 -5.73 -10.62 -10.35
CA GLY A 37 -6.31 -11.20 -9.14
C GLY A 37 -5.79 -12.58 -8.75
N ASN A 38 -5.16 -13.33 -9.65
CA ASN A 38 -4.79 -14.73 -9.39
C ASN A 38 -3.64 -14.82 -8.38
N ARG A 39 -3.88 -15.47 -7.24
CA ARG A 39 -2.90 -15.72 -6.18
C ARG A 39 -2.90 -17.20 -5.79
N SER A 40 -1.73 -17.71 -5.38
CA SER A 40 -1.65 -19.03 -4.76
C SER A 40 -2.31 -19.00 -3.36
N ARG A 41 -2.61 -20.17 -2.82
CA ARG A 41 -3.13 -20.32 -1.45
C ARG A 41 -2.19 -19.69 -0.42
N GLU A 42 -0.89 -19.87 -0.58
CA GLU A 42 0.13 -19.37 0.36
C GLU A 42 0.21 -17.85 0.32
N ALA A 43 0.01 -17.25 -0.86
CA ALA A 43 -0.07 -15.80 -0.99
C ALA A 43 -1.29 -15.18 -0.29
N GLN A 44 -2.37 -15.94 -0.06
CA GLN A 44 -3.51 -15.46 0.74
C GLN A 44 -3.12 -15.23 2.21
N GLY A 45 -2.15 -15.98 2.75
CA GLY A 45 -1.62 -15.71 4.09
C GLY A 45 -0.97 -14.33 4.20
N LEU A 46 -0.30 -13.87 3.13
CA LEU A 46 0.25 -12.52 3.06
C LEU A 46 -0.87 -11.46 3.09
N ALA A 47 -2.00 -11.74 2.41
CA ALA A 47 -3.18 -10.87 2.45
C ALA A 47 -3.79 -10.77 3.86
N ALA A 48 -3.82 -11.86 4.63
CA ALA A 48 -4.25 -11.82 6.02
C ALA A 48 -3.34 -10.94 6.90
N MET A 49 -2.03 -10.97 6.67
CA MET A 49 -1.08 -10.11 7.39
C MET A 49 -1.26 -8.64 6.99
N ALA A 50 -1.41 -8.35 5.69
CA ALA A 50 -1.70 -7.00 5.21
C ALA A 50 -3.03 -6.46 5.78
N ALA A 51 -4.08 -7.29 5.85
CA ALA A 51 -5.38 -6.92 6.39
C ALA A 51 -5.34 -6.57 7.90
N SER A 52 -4.39 -7.15 8.63
CA SER A 52 -4.15 -6.85 10.05
C SER A 52 -3.15 -5.72 10.29
N GLY A 53 -2.64 -5.09 9.22
CA GLY A 53 -1.64 -4.01 9.32
C GLY A 53 -0.25 -4.48 9.73
N ARG A 54 0.05 -5.77 9.55
CA ARG A 54 1.30 -6.40 9.99
C ARG A 54 2.26 -6.59 8.83
N PHE A 55 3.54 -6.26 9.05
CA PHE A 55 4.62 -6.66 8.16
C PHE A 55 5.18 -8.01 8.62
N ALA A 56 4.40 -9.06 8.36
CA ALA A 56 4.75 -10.42 8.74
C ALA A 56 5.03 -11.29 7.50
N LEU A 57 6.09 -12.11 7.61
CA LEU A 57 6.51 -13.05 6.57
C LEU A 57 6.53 -14.47 7.13
N GLN A 58 6.55 -15.46 6.23
CA GLN A 58 6.71 -16.85 6.61
C GLN A 58 8.09 -17.08 7.23
N THR A 59 8.08 -17.62 8.44
CA THR A 59 9.25 -18.00 9.23
C THR A 59 9.15 -19.46 9.61
N CYS A 60 10.18 -20.23 9.27
CA CYS A 60 10.25 -21.66 9.59
C CYS A 60 10.47 -21.88 11.09
N GLN A 61 9.66 -22.74 11.71
CA GLN A 61 9.81 -23.06 13.13
C GLN A 61 11.03 -23.94 13.41
N ASP A 62 11.46 -24.75 12.44
CA ASP A 62 12.59 -25.68 12.65
C ASP A 62 13.97 -25.04 12.45
N CYS A 63 14.08 -24.09 11.53
CA CYS A 63 15.39 -23.50 11.17
C CYS A 63 15.43 -21.97 11.16
N SER A 64 14.33 -21.34 11.58
CA SER A 64 14.16 -19.87 11.70
C SER A 64 14.40 -19.09 10.40
N ASN A 65 14.42 -19.76 9.24
CA ASN A 65 14.60 -19.09 7.97
C ASN A 65 13.32 -18.33 7.57
N VAL A 66 13.45 -17.02 7.36
CA VAL A 66 12.40 -16.16 6.80
C VAL A 66 12.38 -16.31 5.27
N GLN A 67 11.19 -16.31 4.66
CA GLN A 67 11.06 -16.42 3.21
C GLN A 67 10.04 -15.48 2.58
N TYR A 68 10.45 -14.96 1.44
CA TYR A 68 9.66 -14.21 0.48
C TYR A 68 10.11 -14.65 -0.93
N PRO A 69 9.20 -14.87 -1.89
CA PRO A 69 7.74 -14.96 -1.72
C PRO A 69 7.30 -16.18 -0.88
N PRO A 70 6.04 -16.20 -0.38
CA PRO A 70 5.50 -17.32 0.39
C PRO A 70 5.51 -18.64 -0.38
N ARG A 71 5.72 -19.76 0.34
CA ARG A 71 5.79 -21.14 -0.19
C ARG A 71 5.12 -22.12 0.79
N GLN A 72 4.87 -23.34 0.33
CA GLN A 72 4.29 -24.42 1.14
C GLN A 72 5.30 -25.08 2.09
N ILE A 73 6.58 -25.03 1.74
CA ILE A 73 7.68 -25.62 2.50
C ILE A 73 8.84 -24.63 2.61
N CYS A 74 9.63 -24.78 3.66
CA CYS A 74 10.81 -23.96 3.89
C CYS A 74 11.83 -24.14 2.77
N LYS A 75 12.28 -23.03 2.16
CA LYS A 75 13.33 -23.07 1.11
C LYS A 75 14.69 -23.59 1.57
N LYS A 76 14.94 -23.62 2.89
CA LYS A 76 16.25 -23.98 3.48
C LYS A 76 16.31 -25.43 3.98
N CYS A 77 15.30 -25.85 4.74
CA CYS A 77 15.28 -27.16 5.41
C CYS A 77 14.15 -28.09 4.96
N LEU A 78 13.28 -27.64 4.04
CA LEU A 78 12.13 -28.38 3.51
C LEU A 78 11.02 -28.74 4.51
N SER A 79 11.12 -28.29 5.77
CA SER A 79 10.02 -28.40 6.73
C SER A 79 8.75 -27.69 6.27
N GLY A 80 7.59 -28.26 6.65
CA GLY A 80 6.27 -27.66 6.47
C GLY A 80 5.84 -26.73 7.60
N GLU A 81 6.61 -26.67 8.71
CA GLU A 81 6.29 -25.86 9.88
C GLU A 81 6.63 -24.38 9.63
N LEU A 82 5.74 -23.68 8.92
CA LEU A 82 5.87 -22.27 8.56
C LEU A 82 4.77 -21.44 9.24
N GLU A 83 5.19 -20.43 10.00
CA GLU A 83 4.27 -19.48 10.64
C GLU A 83 4.49 -18.05 10.13
N TRP A 84 3.48 -17.20 10.30
CA TRP A 84 3.57 -15.78 9.98
C TRP A 84 4.05 -15.00 11.21
N GLN A 85 5.27 -14.48 11.14
CA GLN A 85 5.89 -13.72 12.22
C GLN A 85 6.24 -12.31 11.75
N ASP A 86 6.07 -11.32 12.64
CA ASP A 86 6.49 -9.95 12.35
C ASP A 86 8.00 -9.91 12.20
N VAL A 87 8.45 -9.20 11.16
CA VAL A 87 9.87 -9.07 10.83
C VAL A 87 10.23 -7.61 10.61
N SER A 88 11.53 -7.28 10.62
CA SER A 88 11.96 -5.92 10.28
C SER A 88 11.47 -5.53 8.88
N ASN A 89 10.89 -4.35 8.78
CA ASN A 89 10.39 -3.76 7.54
C ASN A 89 11.36 -2.73 6.96
N GLY A 90 12.54 -2.54 7.55
CA GLY A 90 13.57 -1.66 7.01
C GLY A 90 14.34 -2.28 5.85
N GLY A 91 14.92 -1.44 5.00
CA GLY A 91 15.81 -1.90 3.95
C GLY A 91 16.46 -0.75 3.18
N LYS A 92 17.21 -1.13 2.14
CA LYS A 92 17.83 -0.22 1.17
C LYS A 92 17.24 -0.47 -0.22
N LEU A 93 16.86 0.60 -0.92
CA LEU A 93 16.41 0.48 -2.31
C LEU A 93 17.62 0.15 -3.19
N LEU A 94 17.68 -1.07 -3.74
CA LEU A 94 18.82 -1.54 -4.52
C LEU A 94 18.73 -1.12 -5.98
N ALA A 95 17.52 -1.24 -6.54
CA ALA A 95 17.23 -0.91 -7.93
C ALA A 95 15.79 -0.40 -8.05
N GLU A 96 15.56 0.55 -8.94
CA GLU A 96 14.24 1.02 -9.30
C GLU A 96 14.01 0.97 -10.81
N THR A 97 12.74 0.92 -11.19
CA THR A 97 12.30 1.01 -12.58
C THR A 97 10.95 1.70 -12.64
N THR A 98 10.64 2.28 -13.80
CA THR A 98 9.35 2.90 -14.06
C THR A 98 8.69 2.22 -15.24
N LEU A 99 7.52 1.63 -15.00
CA LEU A 99 6.66 1.10 -16.03
C LEU A 99 6.06 2.27 -16.81
N GLN A 100 6.50 2.42 -18.06
CA GLN A 100 6.04 3.46 -18.98
C GLN A 100 4.88 3.00 -19.87
N HIS A 101 4.66 1.70 -19.98
CA HIS A 101 3.61 1.11 -20.82
C HIS A 101 3.11 -0.22 -20.24
N SER A 102 1.80 -0.49 -20.37
CA SER A 102 1.19 -1.75 -19.93
C SER A 102 -0.03 -2.11 -20.78
N ASN A 103 -0.21 -3.41 -21.03
CA ASN A 103 -1.43 -3.96 -21.64
C ASN A 103 -2.53 -4.23 -20.60
N ASP A 104 -2.17 -4.27 -19.32
CA ASP A 104 -3.15 -4.43 -18.24
C ASP A 104 -3.87 -3.09 -17.97
N LEU A 105 -5.21 -3.13 -18.00
CA LEU A 105 -6.05 -1.94 -17.91
C LEU A 105 -5.84 -1.16 -16.60
N PHE A 106 -5.56 -1.85 -15.49
CA PHE A 106 -5.36 -1.19 -14.21
C PHE A 106 -4.10 -0.33 -14.23
N PHE A 107 -2.98 -0.90 -14.66
CA PHE A 107 -1.72 -0.17 -14.72
C PHE A 107 -1.73 0.88 -15.83
N ARG A 108 -2.26 0.56 -17.01
CA ARG A 108 -2.31 1.46 -18.17
C ARG A 108 -3.01 2.79 -17.86
N ASP A 109 -4.07 2.76 -17.06
CA ASP A 109 -4.83 3.96 -16.67
C ASP A 109 -4.10 4.84 -15.62
N ARG A 110 -2.95 4.38 -15.10
CA ARG A 110 -2.23 4.95 -13.95
C ARG A 110 -0.73 5.14 -14.21
N LEU A 111 -0.29 5.00 -15.45
CA LEU A 111 1.11 5.21 -15.82
C LEU A 111 1.51 6.70 -15.64
N PRO A 112 2.78 6.99 -15.33
CA PRO A 112 3.88 6.05 -15.07
C PRO A 112 3.76 5.35 -13.72
N TRP A 113 4.29 4.12 -13.59
CA TRP A 113 4.19 3.34 -12.36
C TRP A 113 5.56 2.84 -11.86
N ARG A 114 5.97 3.23 -10.65
CA ARG A 114 7.30 2.96 -10.09
C ARG A 114 7.36 1.65 -9.31
N LEU A 115 8.39 0.86 -9.57
CA LEU A 115 8.66 -0.41 -8.90
C LEU A 115 10.14 -0.47 -8.50
N GLY A 116 10.46 -1.28 -7.51
CA GLY A 116 11.85 -1.48 -7.11
C GLY A 116 12.10 -2.79 -6.41
N VAL A 117 13.38 -3.10 -6.29
CA VAL A 117 13.88 -4.21 -5.48
C VAL A 117 14.57 -3.63 -4.26
N VAL A 118 14.11 -4.05 -3.09
CA VAL A 118 14.62 -3.63 -1.78
C VAL A 118 15.44 -4.77 -1.20
N GLY A 119 16.66 -4.46 -0.79
CA GLY A 119 17.45 -5.31 0.10
C GLY A 119 16.96 -5.06 1.51
N ALA A 120 16.05 -5.90 1.99
CA ALA A 120 15.48 -5.79 3.32
C ALA A 120 16.52 -6.20 4.38
N ASP A 121 16.45 -5.59 5.55
CA ASP A 121 17.42 -5.82 6.64
C ASP A 121 17.42 -7.28 7.14
N ILE A 122 16.34 -8.02 6.88
CA ILE A 122 16.20 -9.45 7.12
C ILE A 122 16.95 -10.34 6.11
N GLY A 123 17.76 -9.76 5.22
CA GLY A 123 18.57 -10.50 4.25
C GLY A 123 17.78 -11.06 3.05
N LEU A 124 16.62 -10.47 2.73
CA LEU A 124 15.79 -10.84 1.58
C LEU A 124 15.72 -9.70 0.55
N SER A 125 15.66 -10.05 -0.73
CA SER A 125 15.31 -9.12 -1.80
C SER A 125 13.81 -9.13 -2.03
N ILE A 126 13.16 -7.98 -1.85
CA ILE A 126 11.70 -7.83 -1.91
C ILE A 126 11.33 -6.88 -3.04
N VAL A 127 10.40 -7.30 -3.91
CA VAL A 127 9.83 -6.44 -4.95
C VAL A 127 8.74 -5.58 -4.32
N ALA A 128 8.83 -4.26 -4.52
CA ALA A 128 7.91 -3.29 -3.91
C ALA A 128 7.43 -2.22 -4.91
N HIS A 129 6.24 -1.72 -4.65
CA HIS A 129 5.71 -0.51 -5.26
C HIS A 129 6.27 0.71 -4.53
N LEU A 130 6.92 1.61 -5.27
CA LEU A 130 7.63 2.76 -4.67
C LEU A 130 6.73 4.00 -4.62
N SER A 131 6.87 4.82 -3.57
CA SER A 131 6.40 6.20 -3.61
C SER A 131 7.27 7.06 -4.56
N GLU A 132 6.77 8.22 -4.95
CA GLU A 132 7.45 9.23 -5.77
C GLU A 132 8.77 9.72 -5.15
N ASP A 133 8.87 9.79 -3.83
CA ASP A 133 10.02 10.31 -3.10
C ASP A 133 11.07 9.22 -2.75
N CYS A 134 10.87 7.97 -3.18
CA CYS A 134 11.90 6.93 -3.09
C CYS A 134 13.07 7.24 -4.04
N VAL A 135 14.31 7.11 -3.53
CA VAL A 135 15.55 7.30 -4.28
C VAL A 135 16.43 6.05 -4.16
N GLN A 136 16.90 5.53 -5.29
CA GLN A 136 17.81 4.38 -5.30
C GLN A 136 19.05 4.62 -4.44
N GLY A 137 19.40 3.64 -3.61
CA GLY A 137 20.51 3.72 -2.66
C GLY A 137 20.13 4.31 -1.30
N GLU A 138 18.93 4.88 -1.12
CA GLU A 138 18.49 5.37 0.18
C GLU A 138 17.81 4.28 1.04
N ARG A 139 17.66 4.62 2.34
CA ARG A 139 16.91 3.83 3.31
C ARG A 139 15.41 3.99 3.10
N ILE A 140 14.71 2.87 3.16
CA ILE A 140 13.27 2.81 2.93
C ILE A 140 12.60 1.93 3.99
N ARG A 141 11.31 2.17 4.20
CA ARG A 141 10.42 1.35 5.02
C ARG A 141 9.40 0.63 4.14
N LEU A 142 9.31 -0.67 4.34
CA LEU A 142 8.35 -1.55 3.69
C LEU A 142 7.03 -1.58 4.45
N SER A 143 5.95 -1.84 3.72
CA SER A 143 4.64 -2.12 4.29
C SER A 143 3.94 -3.19 3.45
N LEU A 144 3.11 -4.00 4.11
CA LEU A 144 2.18 -4.90 3.44
C LEU A 144 0.81 -4.24 3.41
N ASN A 145 0.27 -4.06 2.21
CA ASN A 145 -1.03 -3.45 2.02
C ASN A 145 -1.90 -4.28 1.07
N LEU A 146 -3.21 -4.03 1.10
CA LEU A 146 -4.16 -4.66 0.18
C LEU A 146 -4.35 -3.77 -1.05
N ASP A 147 -4.09 -4.33 -2.23
CA ASP A 147 -4.44 -3.68 -3.48
C ASP A 147 -5.97 -3.61 -3.69
N ARG A 148 -6.41 -2.98 -4.78
CA ARG A 148 -7.85 -2.88 -5.09
C ARG A 148 -8.54 -4.22 -5.32
N ALA A 149 -7.81 -5.29 -5.61
CA ALA A 149 -8.34 -6.64 -5.75
C ALA A 149 -8.33 -7.42 -4.42
N GLY A 150 -7.87 -6.81 -3.32
CA GLY A 150 -7.77 -7.46 -2.01
C GLY A 150 -6.54 -8.36 -1.85
N ASN A 151 -5.55 -8.23 -2.73
CA ASN A 151 -4.30 -9.01 -2.63
C ASN A 151 -3.25 -8.24 -1.86
N ALA A 152 -2.41 -8.96 -1.10
CA ALA A 152 -1.23 -8.35 -0.51
C ALA A 152 -0.22 -7.92 -1.59
N VAL A 153 0.23 -6.69 -1.44
CA VAL A 153 1.34 -6.10 -2.17
C VAL A 153 2.30 -5.45 -1.18
N VAL A 154 3.57 -5.41 -1.54
CA VAL A 154 4.58 -4.69 -0.76
C VAL A 154 4.69 -3.28 -1.31
N THR A 155 4.56 -2.28 -0.44
CA THR A 155 4.85 -0.88 -0.76
C THR A 155 6.11 -0.43 -0.03
N ALA A 156 6.78 0.58 -0.59
CA ALA A 156 7.98 1.17 -0.03
C ALA A 156 7.83 2.69 0.00
N ARG A 157 8.19 3.27 1.15
CA ARG A 157 8.33 4.72 1.34
C ARG A 157 9.73 5.01 1.88
N PRO A 158 10.27 6.24 1.77
CA PRO A 158 11.50 6.62 2.45
C PRO A 158 11.42 6.35 3.96
N GLU A 159 12.57 6.04 4.57
CA GLU A 159 12.67 5.90 6.03
C GLU A 159 12.33 7.21 6.74
N ASN A 160 12.72 8.34 6.14
CA ASN A 160 12.41 9.69 6.60
C ASN A 160 11.46 10.36 5.61
N PRO A 161 10.14 10.26 5.82
CA PRO A 161 9.16 10.73 4.86
C PRO A 161 9.04 12.25 4.85
N THR A 162 8.55 12.76 3.72
CA THR A 162 8.18 14.17 3.57
C THR A 162 6.77 14.41 4.13
N SER A 163 6.37 15.67 4.29
CA SER A 163 5.06 16.04 4.86
C SER A 163 3.85 15.59 4.03
N ASN A 164 4.06 15.17 2.78
CA ASN A 164 3.02 14.79 1.84
C ASN A 164 3.04 13.30 1.47
N GLU A 165 3.73 12.43 2.22
CA GLU A 165 3.90 11.03 1.81
C GLU A 165 2.58 10.27 1.53
N GLU A 166 1.50 10.60 2.27
CA GLU A 166 0.20 9.96 2.10
C GLU A 166 -0.57 10.47 0.87
N ASP A 167 -0.07 11.54 0.23
CA ASP A 167 -0.63 12.08 -1.00
C ASP A 167 -0.16 11.34 -2.26
N ASP A 168 0.77 10.39 -2.12
CA ASP A 168 1.31 9.61 -3.23
C ASP A 168 0.20 8.87 -4.00
N LEU A 169 -0.02 9.29 -5.24
CA LEU A 169 -1.13 8.79 -6.06
C LEU A 169 -1.04 7.29 -6.32
N GLN A 170 0.18 6.77 -6.48
CA GLN A 170 0.40 5.36 -6.74
C GLN A 170 0.09 4.55 -5.49
N LEU A 171 0.68 4.88 -4.33
CA LEU A 171 0.49 4.11 -3.10
C LEU A 171 -0.94 4.21 -2.56
N ARG A 172 -1.67 5.29 -2.83
CA ARG A 172 -3.13 5.41 -2.55
C ARG A 172 -4.01 4.43 -3.34
N GLU A 173 -3.47 3.74 -4.33
CA GLU A 173 -4.16 2.63 -5.00
C GLU A 173 -4.09 1.32 -4.22
N MET A 174 -3.14 1.23 -3.28
CA MET A 174 -2.86 0.06 -2.43
C MET A 174 -2.99 0.36 -0.95
N ALA A 175 -3.20 1.62 -0.56
CA ALA A 175 -3.45 2.06 0.81
C ALA A 175 -4.84 2.71 0.92
N PHE A 176 -5.52 2.45 2.04
CA PHE A 176 -6.80 3.09 2.35
C PHE A 176 -6.57 4.40 3.11
N ASP A 177 -6.18 5.44 2.39
CA ASP A 177 -6.16 6.80 2.92
C ASP A 177 -7.49 7.53 2.58
N PRO A 178 -8.22 8.05 3.58
CA PRO A 178 -9.54 8.67 3.38
C PRO A 178 -9.48 10.13 2.90
N LYS A 179 -8.31 10.79 2.89
CA LYS A 179 -8.14 12.19 2.51
C LYS A 179 -8.76 12.46 1.14
N ASN A 180 -9.62 13.47 1.07
CA ASN A 180 -10.35 13.86 -0.13
C ASN A 180 -11.30 12.79 -0.72
N ARG A 181 -11.53 11.65 -0.04
CA ARG A 181 -12.48 10.61 -0.47
C ARG A 181 -13.85 10.84 0.14
N ARG A 182 -14.85 10.19 -0.46
CA ARG A 182 -16.20 10.08 0.09
C ARG A 182 -16.33 8.76 0.83
N VAL A 183 -16.88 8.81 2.02
CA VAL A 183 -17.11 7.64 2.87
C VAL A 183 -18.61 7.44 3.04
N LEU A 184 -19.07 6.21 2.88
CA LEU A 184 -20.43 5.80 3.25
C LEU A 184 -20.33 4.86 4.46
N ILE A 185 -20.95 5.25 5.57
CA ILE A 185 -21.11 4.43 6.78
C ILE A 185 -22.56 3.99 6.80
N VAL A 186 -22.83 2.69 6.63
CA VAL A 186 -24.20 2.19 6.50
C VAL A 186 -24.97 2.25 7.82
N ASP A 187 -24.32 1.92 8.94
CA ASP A 187 -24.92 1.97 10.27
C ASP A 187 -24.15 2.86 11.23
N GLY A 188 -24.41 4.16 11.11
CA GLY A 188 -23.70 5.20 11.84
C GLY A 188 -24.14 5.42 13.29
N LYS A 189 -25.31 4.93 13.71
CA LYS A 189 -25.81 5.16 15.08
C LYS A 189 -25.17 4.25 16.13
N THR A 190 -24.41 3.25 15.70
CA THR A 190 -23.64 2.40 16.61
C THR A 190 -22.43 3.16 17.17
N VAL A 191 -21.90 2.70 18.30
CA VAL A 191 -20.64 3.23 18.87
C VAL A 191 -19.51 3.16 17.84
N LEU A 192 -19.44 2.05 17.09
CA LEU A 192 -18.47 1.86 16.02
C LEU A 192 -18.71 2.83 14.85
N GLY A 193 -19.95 2.98 14.39
CA GLY A 193 -20.30 3.87 13.28
C GLY A 193 -19.97 5.33 13.59
N LEU A 194 -20.30 5.81 14.78
CA LEU A 194 -19.92 7.15 15.26
C LEU A 194 -18.40 7.31 15.39
N GLY A 195 -17.72 6.28 15.90
CA GLY A 195 -16.26 6.25 16.00
C GLY A 195 -15.59 6.37 14.63
N LEU A 196 -16.06 5.60 13.65
CA LEU A 196 -15.58 5.64 12.26
C LEU A 196 -15.84 7.01 11.62
N ALA A 197 -17.03 7.60 11.81
CA ALA A 197 -17.34 8.92 11.27
C ALA A 197 -16.37 9.99 11.77
N LYS A 198 -16.08 10.00 13.08
CA LYS A 198 -15.10 10.92 13.68
C LYS A 198 -13.68 10.66 13.17
N ALA A 199 -13.27 9.40 13.09
CA ALA A 199 -11.95 9.03 12.58
C ALA A 199 -11.75 9.47 11.13
N PHE A 200 -12.74 9.26 10.26
CA PHE A 200 -12.67 9.71 8.86
C PHE A 200 -12.67 11.22 8.72
N ALA A 201 -13.44 11.94 9.55
CA ALA A 201 -13.42 13.40 9.55
C ALA A 201 -12.04 13.94 9.91
N ASN A 202 -11.43 13.40 10.98
CA ASN A 202 -10.08 13.77 11.42
C ASN A 202 -9.01 13.42 10.38
N ALA A 203 -9.19 12.33 9.64
CA ALA A 203 -8.29 11.90 8.57
C ALA A 203 -8.54 12.64 7.23
N GLY A 204 -9.40 13.66 7.20
CA GLY A 204 -9.57 14.53 6.04
C GLY A 204 -10.48 13.98 4.94
N ALA A 205 -11.40 13.07 5.26
CA ALA A 205 -12.45 12.67 4.32
C ALA A 205 -13.25 13.90 3.85
N ARG A 206 -13.57 13.94 2.55
CA ARG A 206 -14.26 15.08 1.94
C ARG A 206 -15.72 15.16 2.33
N ASP A 207 -16.42 14.04 2.17
CA ASP A 207 -17.84 13.89 2.52
C ASP A 207 -18.00 12.56 3.26
N ILE A 208 -18.76 12.56 4.35
CA ILE A 208 -19.08 11.36 5.13
C ILE A 208 -20.60 11.22 5.16
N PHE A 209 -21.12 10.24 4.44
CA PHE A 209 -22.53 9.89 4.42
C PHE A 209 -22.77 8.87 5.52
N VAL A 210 -23.58 9.24 6.51
CA VAL A 210 -23.86 8.41 7.69
C VAL A 210 -25.29 7.92 7.61
N GLY A 211 -25.45 6.66 7.24
CA GLY A 211 -26.71 5.94 7.17
C GLY A 211 -27.20 5.51 8.56
N HIS A 212 -28.50 5.24 8.62
CA HIS A 212 -29.15 4.65 9.78
C HIS A 212 -29.83 3.35 9.34
N ALA A 213 -29.38 2.22 9.86
CA ALA A 213 -29.86 0.91 9.42
C ALA A 213 -31.31 0.60 9.82
N GLN A 214 -31.87 1.32 10.81
CA GLN A 214 -33.23 1.12 11.31
C GLN A 214 -34.02 2.44 11.34
N PRO A 215 -34.22 3.11 10.18
CA PRO A 215 -34.83 4.44 10.13
C PRO A 215 -36.26 4.52 10.69
N TRP A 216 -36.94 3.37 10.82
CA TRP A 216 -38.26 3.25 11.43
C TRP A 216 -38.24 3.24 12.97
N LYS A 217 -37.09 3.00 13.61
CA LYS A 217 -36.95 3.17 15.06
C LYS A 217 -36.60 4.62 15.35
N GLY A 218 -37.41 5.28 16.18
CA GLY A 218 -37.12 6.64 16.66
C GLY A 218 -35.71 6.72 17.25
N SER A 219 -35.05 7.87 17.09
CA SER A 219 -33.79 8.12 17.79
C SER A 219 -34.04 8.07 19.31
N PRO A 220 -33.21 7.34 20.08
CA PRO A 220 -33.21 7.50 21.53
C PRO A 220 -32.81 8.92 21.94
#